data_AF-A0A4R6V2H4-F1
#
_entry.id   AF-A0A4R6V2H4-F1
#
_cell.length_a   1.000
_cell.length_b   1.000
_cell.length_c   1.000
_cell.angle_alpha   90.00
_cell.angle_beta   90.00
_cell.angle_gamma   90.00
#
_symmetry.space_group_name_H-M   'P 1'
#
loop_
_entity.id
_entity.type
_entity.pdbx_description
1 polymer ?
#
loop_
_entity_poly.entity_id
_entity_poly.type
_entity_poly.pdbx_seq_one_letter_code
_entity_poly.pdbx_strand_id
1 'polypeptide(L)'
;MSLAVPAAADRAALADVVARVVRLDPAAVVRLRAAGDTVALWAATPFAVLVTTAAPGRVEPADVTVMASDLLAALSVVDAPEVDPGRAVDDRWRGDLPAGVGWDVIGEIRADEIDAVVARTDAAGLDATAWEADGVRVPARCVVAVAGMGWPEGGAAVPVALSDDGAWMRLDAGRAAVVRHRRPALTVLM
;
A
#
# COMPACT_ATOMS: atom_id res chain seq x y z
N MET A 1 17.36 12.72 -8.79
CA MET A 1 16.00 12.37 -9.31
C MET A 1 15.05 13.38 -8.71
N SER A 2 13.82 13.53 -9.21
CA SER A 2 12.88 14.50 -8.64
C SER A 2 11.52 13.91 -8.34
N LEU A 3 10.93 14.37 -7.25
CA LEU A 3 9.56 14.13 -6.84
C LEU A 3 8.91 15.48 -6.52
N ALA A 4 7.95 15.88 -7.34
CA ALA A 4 7.18 17.11 -7.15
C ALA A 4 5.76 16.80 -6.71
N VAL A 5 5.38 17.28 -5.53
CA VAL A 5 4.02 17.15 -4.97
C VAL A 5 3.64 18.54 -4.46
N PRO A 6 2.92 19.37 -5.25
CA PRO A 6 2.79 20.80 -4.96
C PRO A 6 2.06 21.14 -3.66
N ALA A 7 1.00 20.39 -3.34
CA ALA A 7 0.19 20.65 -2.15
C ALA A 7 0.85 20.07 -0.89
N ALA A 8 0.99 20.91 0.14
CA ALA A 8 1.59 20.51 1.42
C ALA A 8 0.79 19.38 2.11
N ALA A 9 -0.54 19.43 2.03
CA ALA A 9 -1.41 18.38 2.59
C ALA A 9 -1.20 17.02 1.92
N ASP A 10 -0.95 17.00 0.61
CA ASP A 10 -0.68 15.76 -0.12
C ASP A 10 0.71 15.22 0.20
N ARG A 11 1.72 16.10 0.34
CA ARG A 11 3.05 15.71 0.83
C ARG A 11 2.98 15.10 2.23
N ALA A 12 2.26 15.73 3.14
CA ALA A 12 2.08 15.23 4.50
C ALA A 12 1.38 13.85 4.50
N ALA A 13 0.32 13.69 3.71
CA ALA A 13 -0.36 12.41 3.58
C ALA A 13 0.55 11.30 3.02
N LEU A 14 1.37 11.59 2.01
CA LEU A 14 2.37 10.63 1.52
C LEU A 14 3.40 10.30 2.59
N ALA A 15 3.93 11.32 3.29
CA ALA A 15 4.90 11.14 4.36
C ALA A 15 4.36 10.25 5.48
N ASP A 16 3.09 10.42 5.86
CA ASP A 16 2.43 9.61 6.88
C ASP A 16 2.36 8.13 6.47
N VAL A 17 2.01 7.83 5.21
CA VAL A 17 2.00 6.46 4.69
C VAL A 17 3.42 5.88 4.68
N VAL A 18 4.42 6.63 4.20
CA VAL A 18 5.82 6.18 4.18
C VAL A 18 6.36 5.96 5.59
N ALA A 19 6.03 6.82 6.55
CA ALA A 19 6.41 6.67 7.95
C ALA A 19 5.85 5.37 8.56
N ARG A 20 4.59 5.04 8.24
CA ARG A 20 3.95 3.78 8.65
C ARG A 20 4.66 2.57 8.01
N VAL A 21 5.05 2.65 6.74
CA VAL A 21 5.86 1.62 6.06
C VAL A 21 7.22 1.43 6.73
N VAL A 22 7.97 2.51 6.97
CA VAL A 22 9.29 2.48 7.63
C VAL A 22 9.19 1.89 9.05
N ARG A 23 8.11 2.18 9.78
CA ARG A 23 7.85 1.62 11.10
C ARG A 23 7.63 0.10 11.05
N LEU A 24 7.00 -0.42 10.00
CA LEU A 24 6.81 -1.86 9.81
C LEU A 24 8.11 -2.56 9.40
N ASP A 25 8.89 -1.93 8.50
CA ASP A 25 10.17 -2.44 8.03
C ASP A 25 11.11 -1.28 7.68
N PRO A 26 12.16 -1.03 8.50
CA PRO A 26 13.15 0.01 8.22
C PRO A 26 13.95 -0.21 6.93
N ALA A 27 13.98 -1.44 6.40
CA ALA A 27 14.67 -1.79 5.16
C ALA A 27 13.74 -1.79 3.94
N ALA A 28 12.49 -1.36 4.10
CA ALA A 28 11.50 -1.30 3.04
C ALA A 28 11.94 -0.40 1.89
N VAL A 29 11.52 -0.78 0.70
CA VAL A 29 11.67 0.03 -0.52
C VAL A 29 10.31 0.52 -0.98
N VAL A 30 10.31 1.69 -1.59
CA VAL A 30 9.12 2.33 -2.15
C VAL A 30 9.35 2.54 -3.64
N ARG A 31 8.44 2.04 -4.46
CA ARG A 31 8.40 2.30 -5.89
C ARG A 31 7.40 3.40 -6.20
N LEU A 32 7.92 4.50 -6.74
CA LEU A 32 7.16 5.65 -7.22
C LEU A 32 6.89 5.47 -8.72
N ARG A 33 5.65 5.69 -9.14
CA ARG A 33 5.26 5.60 -10.56
C ARG A 33 4.41 6.80 -10.95
N ALA A 34 4.78 7.46 -12.04
CA ALA A 34 3.96 8.48 -12.67
C ALA A 34 2.70 7.83 -13.27
N ALA A 35 1.55 8.44 -13.03
CA ALA A 35 0.25 8.05 -13.57
C ALA A 35 -0.52 9.32 -13.94
N GLY A 36 -0.31 9.82 -15.15
CA GLY A 36 -0.85 11.10 -15.60
C GLY A 36 -0.30 12.25 -14.75
N ASP A 37 -1.19 12.99 -14.07
CA ASP A 37 -0.85 14.09 -13.16
C ASP A 37 -0.75 13.66 -11.70
N THR A 38 -0.65 12.36 -11.45
CA THR A 38 -0.44 11.79 -10.11
C THR A 38 0.85 10.98 -10.04
N VAL A 39 1.38 10.87 -8.83
CA VAL A 39 2.42 9.91 -8.47
C VAL A 39 1.80 8.84 -7.57
N ALA A 40 1.87 7.59 -8.01
CA ALA A 40 1.48 6.42 -7.24
C ALA A 40 2.69 5.87 -6.48
N LEU A 41 2.47 5.59 -5.20
CA LEU A 41 3.43 4.98 -4.30
C LEU A 41 3.07 3.51 -4.12
N TRP A 42 4.08 2.64 -4.16
CA TRP A 42 3.95 1.22 -3.89
C TRP A 42 5.04 0.75 -2.93
N ALA A 43 4.66 0.05 -1.87
CA ALA A 43 5.59 -0.54 -0.92
C ALA A 43 5.22 -1.99 -0.64
N ALA A 44 6.19 -2.88 -0.60
CA ALA A 44 5.96 -4.23 -0.07
C ALA A 44 6.01 -4.19 1.45
N THR A 45 5.12 -4.95 2.09
CA THR A 45 5.11 -5.13 3.55
C THR A 45 5.72 -6.47 3.94
N PRO A 46 6.16 -6.65 5.20
CA PRO A 46 6.58 -7.95 5.73
C PRO A 46 5.50 -9.05 5.63
N PHE A 47 4.25 -8.67 5.41
CA PHE A 47 3.13 -9.59 5.25
C PHE A 47 2.99 -10.12 3.81
N ALA A 48 3.90 -9.81 2.89
CA ALA A 48 3.81 -10.15 1.48
C ALA A 48 2.52 -9.63 0.81
N VAL A 49 2.12 -8.43 1.19
CA VAL A 49 1.10 -7.62 0.51
C VAL A 49 1.70 -6.26 0.17
N LEU A 50 1.10 -5.58 -0.81
CA LEU A 50 1.50 -4.25 -1.20
C LEU A 50 0.67 -3.21 -0.45
N VAL A 51 1.28 -2.08 -0.14
CA VAL A 51 0.62 -0.84 0.26
C VAL A 51 0.72 0.14 -0.89
N THR A 52 -0.37 0.87 -1.15
CA THR A 52 -0.37 1.92 -2.17
C THR A 52 -1.14 3.15 -1.72
N THR A 53 -0.67 4.31 -2.18
CA THR A 53 -1.35 5.61 -2.08
C THR A 53 -0.96 6.43 -3.30
N ALA A 54 -1.71 7.48 -3.62
CA ALA A 54 -1.37 8.38 -4.71
C ALA A 54 -1.66 9.83 -4.32
N ALA A 55 -0.94 10.74 -4.96
CA ALA A 55 -1.11 12.17 -4.80
C ALA A 55 -0.93 12.91 -6.13
N PRO A 56 -1.58 14.06 -6.34
CA PRO A 56 -1.25 14.97 -7.43
C PRO A 56 0.24 15.33 -7.40
N GLY A 57 0.94 15.13 -8.51
CA GLY A 57 2.38 15.28 -8.55
C GLY A 57 3.04 14.65 -9.76
N ARG A 58 4.37 14.74 -9.80
CA ARG A 58 5.22 14.18 -10.84
C ARG A 58 6.45 13.54 -10.20
N VAL A 59 6.97 12.50 -10.83
CA VAL A 59 8.24 11.87 -10.46
C VAL A 59 9.07 11.68 -11.73
N GLU A 60 10.37 11.99 -11.65
CA GLU A 60 11.34 11.78 -12.73
C GLU A 60 12.58 11.07 -12.17
N PRO A 61 12.92 9.85 -12.63
CA PRO A 61 12.23 9.07 -13.67
C PRO A 61 10.78 8.69 -13.36
N ALA A 62 9.99 8.46 -14.41
CA ALA A 62 8.57 8.11 -14.31
C ALA A 62 8.28 6.80 -13.56
N ASP A 63 9.30 5.98 -13.32
CA ASP A 63 9.24 4.77 -12.52
C ASP A 63 10.59 4.59 -11.81
N VAL A 64 10.59 4.65 -10.49
CA VAL A 64 11.82 4.56 -9.68
C VAL A 64 11.52 3.92 -8.33
N THR A 65 12.41 3.06 -7.87
CA THR A 65 12.40 2.48 -6.53
C THR A 65 13.48 3.14 -5.68
N VAL A 66 13.10 3.61 -4.49
CA VAL A 66 13.99 4.26 -3.51
C VAL A 66 13.86 3.57 -2.16
N MET A 67 14.80 3.84 -1.25
CA MET A 67 14.65 3.43 0.15
C MET A 67 13.51 4.22 0.80
N ALA A 68 12.64 3.55 1.55
CA ALA A 68 11.53 4.20 2.23
C ALA A 68 12.00 5.27 3.24
N SER A 69 13.13 5.03 3.92
CA SER A 69 13.76 5.97 4.84
C SER A 69 14.20 7.27 4.17
N ASP A 70 14.78 7.16 2.97
CA ASP A 70 15.29 8.32 2.22
C ASP A 70 14.12 9.16 1.71
N LEU A 71 13.09 8.49 1.18
CA LEU A 71 11.86 9.15 0.75
C LEU A 71 11.15 9.85 1.91
N LEU A 72 11.09 9.23 3.10
CA LEU A 72 10.50 9.85 4.28
C LEU A 72 11.26 11.12 4.69
N ALA A 73 12.59 11.07 4.70
CA ALA A 73 13.43 12.21 5.00
C ALA A 73 13.21 13.35 3.99
N ALA A 74 13.12 13.02 2.70
CA ALA A 74 12.84 13.97 1.64
C ALA A 74 11.45 14.64 1.78
N LEU A 75 10.40 13.85 2.00
CA LEU A 75 9.03 14.36 2.16
C LEU A 75 8.82 15.19 3.44
N SER A 76 9.69 15.01 4.44
CA SER A 76 9.64 15.76 5.70
C SER A 76 10.25 17.16 5.60
N VAL A 77 10.84 17.52 4.45
CA VAL A 77 11.36 18.88 4.22
C VAL A 77 10.21 19.86 4.06
N VAL A 78 10.11 20.80 5.01
CA VAL A 78 9.09 21.85 5.03
C VAL A 78 9.27 22.79 3.83
N ASP A 79 8.16 23.19 3.21
CA ASP A 79 8.11 24.16 2.09
C ASP A 79 8.92 23.80 0.83
N ALA A 80 9.27 22.51 0.64
CA ALA A 80 9.85 22.01 -0.61
C ALA A 80 8.77 21.33 -1.49
N PRO A 81 8.23 22.00 -2.52
CA PRO A 81 7.27 21.39 -3.44
C PRO A 81 7.90 20.33 -4.35
N GLU A 82 9.23 20.33 -4.46
CA GLU A 82 10.03 19.36 -5.21
C GLU A 82 11.24 18.93 -4.37
N VAL A 83 11.50 17.63 -4.33
CA VAL A 83 12.56 17.00 -3.53
C VAL A 83 13.27 15.90 -4.32
N ASP A 84 14.50 15.57 -3.95
CA ASP A 84 15.12 14.31 -4.40
C ASP A 84 14.64 13.16 -3.50
N PRO A 85 13.95 12.13 -4.04
CA PRO A 85 13.39 11.04 -3.25
C PRO A 85 14.44 10.05 -2.68
N GLY A 86 15.73 10.26 -2.97
CA GLY A 86 16.82 9.40 -2.51
C GLY A 86 17.40 8.54 -3.63
N ARG A 87 18.41 7.71 -3.33
CA ARG A 87 19.11 6.91 -4.35
C ARG A 87 18.21 5.79 -4.91
N ALA A 88 18.29 5.57 -6.22
CA ALA A 88 17.59 4.47 -6.89
C ALA A 88 18.15 3.11 -6.46
N VAL A 89 17.24 2.18 -6.15
CA VAL A 89 17.48 0.79 -5.74
C VAL A 89 16.49 -0.15 -6.45
N ASP A 90 16.28 0.07 -7.74
CA ASP A 90 15.31 -0.66 -8.60
C ASP A 90 15.50 -2.18 -8.55
N ASP A 91 16.75 -2.63 -8.40
CA ASP A 91 17.13 -4.03 -8.26
C ASP A 91 16.61 -4.71 -6.98
N ARG A 92 16.12 -3.93 -6.01
CA ARG A 92 15.49 -4.44 -4.78
C ARG A 92 13.99 -4.66 -4.90
N TRP A 93 13.33 -4.10 -5.91
CA TRP A 93 11.89 -4.32 -6.09
C TRP A 93 11.60 -5.78 -6.44
N ARG A 94 10.57 -6.35 -5.82
CA ARG A 94 10.13 -7.74 -6.04
C ARG A 94 8.62 -7.78 -6.17
N GLY A 95 8.14 -8.35 -7.26
CA GLY A 95 6.72 -8.57 -7.49
C GLY A 95 6.11 -7.62 -8.52
N ASP A 96 4.96 -8.05 -9.02
CA ASP A 96 4.18 -7.31 -10.00
C ASP A 96 3.35 -6.22 -9.33
N LEU A 97 2.86 -5.30 -10.14
CA LEU A 97 1.89 -4.29 -9.74
C LEU A 97 0.59 -4.50 -10.54
N PRO A 98 -0.58 -4.17 -9.97
CA PRO A 98 -1.82 -4.18 -10.73
C PRO A 98 -1.74 -3.21 -11.91
N ALA A 99 -2.46 -3.49 -12.98
CA ALA A 99 -2.50 -2.63 -14.17
C ALA A 99 -3.15 -1.26 -13.92
N GLY A 100 -3.85 -1.10 -12.79
CA GLY A 100 -4.33 0.20 -12.30
C GLY A 100 -5.70 0.65 -12.82
N VAL A 101 -6.44 -0.22 -13.53
CA VAL A 101 -7.79 0.08 -14.05
C VAL A 101 -8.80 -1.01 -13.65
N GLY A 102 -10.04 -0.62 -13.39
CA GLY A 102 -11.17 -1.56 -13.24
C GLY A 102 -11.28 -2.24 -11.87
N TRP A 103 -11.40 -1.46 -10.79
CA TRP A 103 -11.73 -1.99 -9.46
C TRP A 103 -13.24 -1.99 -9.25
N ASP A 104 -13.83 -3.15 -9.03
CA ASP A 104 -15.23 -3.31 -8.64
C ASP A 104 -15.33 -3.46 -7.12
N VAL A 105 -16.07 -2.56 -6.46
CA VAL A 105 -16.32 -2.66 -5.01
C VAL A 105 -17.34 -3.77 -4.76
N ILE A 106 -16.93 -4.78 -4.00
CA ILE A 106 -17.72 -6.00 -3.74
C ILE A 106 -18.05 -6.21 -2.27
N GLY A 107 -17.49 -5.39 -1.38
CA GLY A 107 -17.72 -5.53 0.05
C GLY A 107 -17.08 -4.44 0.89
N GLU A 108 -17.42 -4.42 2.18
CA GLU A 108 -16.91 -3.46 3.15
C GLU A 108 -16.63 -4.20 4.46
N ILE A 109 -15.41 -4.03 4.99
CA ILE A 109 -14.98 -4.63 6.25
C ILE A 109 -15.03 -3.54 7.33
N ARG A 110 -15.79 -3.77 8.40
CA ARG A 110 -15.89 -2.82 9.50
C ARG A 110 -14.63 -2.86 10.38
N ALA A 111 -14.37 -1.78 11.11
CA ALA A 111 -13.20 -1.72 11.99
C ALA A 111 -13.23 -2.79 13.10
N ASP A 112 -14.39 -3.09 13.66
CA ASP A 112 -14.55 -4.12 14.69
C ASP A 112 -14.29 -5.53 14.15
N GLU A 113 -14.58 -5.78 12.87
CA GLU A 113 -14.21 -7.04 12.20
C GLU A 113 -12.70 -7.13 11.98
N ILE A 114 -12.04 -6.02 11.61
CA ILE A 114 -10.58 -5.94 11.50
C ILE A 114 -9.93 -6.26 12.84
N ASP A 115 -10.37 -5.62 13.92
CA ASP A 115 -9.87 -5.84 15.28
C ASP A 115 -10.05 -7.31 15.70
N ALA A 116 -11.22 -7.89 15.42
CA ALA A 116 -11.50 -9.29 15.72
C ALA A 116 -10.59 -10.25 14.92
N VAL A 117 -10.22 -9.92 13.68
CA VAL A 117 -9.28 -10.71 12.87
C VAL A 117 -7.87 -10.61 13.46
N VAL A 118 -7.42 -9.40 13.78
CA VAL A 118 -6.08 -9.17 14.36
C VAL A 118 -5.94 -9.90 15.69
N ALA A 119 -6.94 -9.82 16.57
CA ALA A 119 -6.90 -10.44 17.89
C ALA A 119 -6.78 -11.98 17.85
N ARG A 120 -7.24 -12.63 16.77
CA ARG A 120 -7.23 -14.09 16.62
C ARG A 120 -6.17 -14.62 15.67
N THR A 121 -5.43 -13.76 14.97
CA THR A 121 -4.46 -14.16 13.95
C THR A 121 -3.07 -14.23 14.55
N ASP A 122 -2.49 -15.43 14.56
CA ASP A 122 -1.07 -15.65 14.82
C ASP A 122 -0.28 -15.76 13.51
N ALA A 123 1.03 -16.00 13.61
CA ALA A 123 1.90 -16.14 12.43
C ALA A 123 1.48 -17.30 11.51
N ALA A 124 0.93 -18.38 12.06
CA ALA A 124 0.49 -19.55 11.28
C ALA A 124 -0.85 -19.28 10.56
N GLY A 125 -1.69 -18.41 11.13
CA GLY A 125 -2.99 -18.04 10.58
C GLY A 125 -2.97 -17.01 9.45
N LEU A 126 -1.81 -16.49 9.04
CA LEU A 126 -1.71 -15.40 8.06
C LEU A 126 -2.34 -15.71 6.69
N ASP A 127 -2.38 -16.98 6.28
CA ASP A 127 -3.03 -17.41 5.03
C ASP A 127 -4.46 -17.94 5.21
N ALA A 128 -4.96 -18.01 6.45
CA ALA A 128 -6.35 -18.35 6.69
C ALA A 128 -7.25 -17.27 6.08
N THR A 129 -8.39 -17.70 5.52
CA THR A 129 -9.41 -16.76 5.03
C THR A 129 -10.04 -16.05 6.24
N ALA A 130 -9.87 -14.74 6.32
CA ALA A 130 -10.38 -13.91 7.40
C ALA A 130 -11.71 -13.24 7.07
N TRP A 131 -11.96 -13.03 5.78
CA TRP A 131 -13.17 -12.39 5.26
C TRP A 131 -13.43 -12.87 3.82
N GLU A 132 -14.67 -12.82 3.35
CA GLU A 132 -15.04 -13.21 1.98
C GLU A 132 -16.27 -12.42 1.51
N ALA A 133 -16.23 -11.89 0.29
CA ALA A 133 -17.41 -11.40 -0.42
C ALA A 133 -17.31 -11.71 -1.91
N ASP A 134 -18.45 -11.98 -2.53
CA ASP A 134 -18.58 -12.30 -3.95
C ASP A 134 -17.54 -13.34 -4.47
N GLY A 135 -17.25 -14.36 -3.64
CA GLY A 135 -16.27 -15.41 -3.95
C GLY A 135 -14.80 -14.96 -3.88
N VAL A 136 -14.52 -13.72 -3.48
CA VAL A 136 -13.17 -13.20 -3.21
C VAL A 136 -12.82 -13.41 -1.75
N ARG A 137 -11.89 -14.33 -1.50
CA ARG A 137 -11.33 -14.59 -0.18
C ARG A 137 -10.26 -13.58 0.17
N VAL A 138 -10.39 -12.96 1.34
CA VAL A 138 -9.41 -12.04 1.92
C VAL A 138 -8.62 -12.80 2.99
N PRO A 139 -7.34 -13.10 2.75
CA PRO A 139 -6.49 -13.76 3.75
C PRO A 139 -6.19 -12.83 4.93
N ALA A 140 -6.06 -13.40 6.13
CA ALA A 140 -5.83 -12.67 7.38
C ALA A 140 -4.66 -11.68 7.28
N ARG A 141 -3.59 -12.03 6.57
CA ARG A 141 -2.45 -11.12 6.35
C ARG A 141 -2.80 -9.79 5.69
N CYS A 142 -3.84 -9.73 4.86
CA CYS A 142 -4.26 -8.47 4.23
C CYS A 142 -4.91 -7.57 5.28
N VAL A 143 -5.73 -8.15 6.15
CA VAL A 143 -6.39 -7.47 7.27
C VAL A 143 -5.37 -7.03 8.32
N VAL A 144 -4.42 -7.90 8.67
CA VAL A 144 -3.30 -7.58 9.57
C VAL A 144 -2.43 -6.46 8.99
N ALA A 145 -2.19 -6.44 7.68
CA ALA A 145 -1.47 -5.34 7.05
C ALA A 145 -2.23 -4.01 7.12
N VAL A 146 -3.55 -4.01 6.86
CA VAL A 146 -4.41 -2.82 7.04
C VAL A 146 -4.29 -2.29 8.48
N ALA A 147 -4.40 -3.18 9.48
CA ALA A 147 -4.26 -2.80 10.89
C ALA A 147 -2.83 -2.34 11.25
N GLY A 148 -1.79 -2.97 10.70
CA GLY A 148 -0.38 -2.59 10.90
C GLY A 148 -0.05 -1.21 10.30
N MET A 149 -0.74 -0.86 9.22
CA MET A 149 -0.75 0.49 8.66
C MET A 149 -1.57 1.47 9.52
N GLY A 150 -2.28 1.01 10.55
CA GLY A 150 -3.07 1.81 11.48
C GLY A 150 -4.36 2.33 10.87
N TRP A 151 -5.02 1.49 10.06
CA TRP A 151 -6.28 1.76 9.38
C TRP A 151 -7.41 0.83 9.86
N PRO A 152 -8.68 1.27 9.77
CA PRO A 152 -9.15 2.58 9.28
C PRO A 152 -8.84 3.73 10.26
N GLU A 153 -8.53 4.91 9.72
CA GLU A 153 -8.30 6.11 10.54
C GLU A 153 -9.64 6.61 11.12
N GLY A 154 -9.65 7.03 12.39
CA GLY A 154 -10.87 7.54 13.05
C GLY A 154 -11.82 6.46 13.60
N GLY A 155 -11.42 5.19 13.58
CA GLY A 155 -12.14 4.09 14.24
C GLY A 155 -13.37 3.58 13.46
N ALA A 156 -14.35 3.03 14.17
CA ALA A 156 -15.46 2.22 13.61
C ALA A 156 -16.41 2.92 12.62
N ALA A 157 -16.23 4.22 12.34
CA ALA A 157 -17.09 4.98 11.44
C ALA A 157 -16.73 4.83 9.96
N VAL A 158 -15.49 4.46 9.63
CA VAL A 158 -15.02 4.36 8.23
C VAL A 158 -14.72 2.89 7.91
N PRO A 159 -15.54 2.22 7.10
CA PRO A 159 -15.24 0.86 6.68
C PRO A 159 -14.09 0.83 5.67
N VAL A 160 -13.43 -0.33 5.57
CA VAL A 160 -12.42 -0.61 4.55
C VAL A 160 -13.10 -1.30 3.37
N ALA A 161 -13.13 -0.65 2.21
CA ALA A 161 -13.79 -1.18 1.02
C ALA A 161 -12.94 -2.29 0.40
N LEU A 162 -13.54 -3.46 0.14
CA LEU A 162 -12.94 -4.52 -0.66
C LEU A 162 -13.32 -4.32 -2.12
N SER A 163 -12.32 -4.22 -2.98
CA SER A 163 -12.49 -4.23 -4.44
C SER A 163 -11.70 -5.35 -5.11
N ASP A 164 -12.15 -5.77 -6.29
CA ASP A 164 -11.54 -6.80 -7.14
C ASP A 164 -11.38 -6.31 -8.58
N ASP A 165 -10.33 -6.75 -9.27
CA ASP A 165 -10.13 -6.54 -10.72
C ASP A 165 -10.05 -7.87 -11.50
N GLY A 166 -10.34 -8.99 -10.83
CA GLY A 166 -10.24 -10.35 -11.37
C GLY A 166 -8.88 -11.02 -11.12
N ALA A 167 -7.80 -10.26 -10.97
CA ALA A 167 -6.45 -10.76 -10.70
C ALA A 167 -5.92 -10.33 -9.32
N TRP A 168 -6.33 -9.16 -8.85
CA TRP A 168 -5.92 -8.52 -7.62
C TRP A 168 -7.14 -8.18 -6.77
N MET A 169 -6.93 -8.12 -5.46
CA MET A 169 -7.85 -7.52 -4.52
C MET A 169 -7.22 -6.26 -3.91
N ARG A 170 -8.07 -5.30 -3.57
CA ARG A 170 -7.73 -4.02 -2.95
C ARG A 170 -8.59 -3.80 -1.71
N LEU A 171 -7.96 -3.55 -0.58
CA LEU A 171 -8.59 -3.10 0.65
C LEU A 171 -8.32 -1.60 0.80
N ASP A 172 -9.30 -0.79 0.46
CA ASP A 172 -9.20 0.68 0.45
C ASP A 172 -9.61 1.27 1.79
N ALA A 173 -8.68 2.01 2.41
CA ALA A 173 -8.83 2.66 3.70
C ALA A 173 -8.86 4.20 3.56
N GLY A 174 -9.37 4.71 2.42
CA GLY A 174 -9.53 6.14 2.15
C GLY A 174 -8.45 6.65 1.19
N ARG A 175 -7.37 7.25 1.73
CA ARG A 175 -6.28 7.78 0.89
C ARG A 175 -5.22 6.75 0.52
N ALA A 176 -5.34 5.54 1.03
CA ALA A 176 -4.37 4.47 0.83
C ALA A 176 -5.07 3.10 0.87
N ALA A 177 -4.40 2.09 0.33
CA ALA A 177 -4.95 0.75 0.24
C ALA A 177 -3.88 -0.32 0.44
N VAL A 178 -4.32 -1.49 0.90
CA VAL A 178 -3.56 -2.74 0.81
C VAL A 178 -4.00 -3.48 -0.45
N VAL A 179 -3.04 -4.00 -1.21
CA VAL A 179 -3.29 -4.70 -2.48
C VAL A 179 -2.56 -6.05 -2.48
N ARG A 180 -3.23 -7.09 -2.96
CA ARG A 180 -2.62 -8.43 -3.10
C ARG A 180 -3.17 -9.15 -4.32
N HIS A 181 -2.33 -9.92 -5.00
CA HIS A 181 -2.77 -10.80 -6.07
C HIS A 181 -3.66 -11.93 -5.49
N ARG A 182 -4.75 -12.27 -6.19
CA ARG A 182 -5.76 -13.24 -5.73
C ARG A 182 -5.27 -14.67 -5.67
N ARG A 183 -4.35 -15.03 -6.56
CA ARG A 183 -3.75 -16.37 -6.60
C ARG A 183 -2.33 -16.31 -6.03
N PRO A 184 -1.89 -17.29 -5.22
CA PRO A 184 -0.46 -17.55 -5.15
C PRO A 184 0.01 -17.81 -6.58
N ALA A 185 1.14 -17.21 -7.00
CA ALA A 185 1.78 -17.64 -8.24
C ALA A 185 1.93 -19.16 -8.15
N LEU A 186 1.35 -19.90 -9.10
CA LEU A 186 1.53 -21.33 -9.19
C LEU A 186 3.04 -21.57 -9.32
N THR A 187 3.66 -22.17 -8.30
CA THR A 187 5.00 -22.72 -8.44
C THR A 187 4.87 -23.88 -9.42
N VAL A 188 5.23 -23.64 -10.68
CA VAL A 188 5.49 -24.73 -11.61
C VAL A 188 6.80 -25.35 -11.16
N LEU A 189 6.73 -26.47 -10.44
CA LEU A 189 7.89 -27.35 -10.27
C LEU A 189 8.16 -27.95 -11.66
N MET A 190 9.18 -27.42 -12.35
CA MET A 190 9.84 -28.09 -13.47
C MET A 190 11.07 -28.82 -12.97
#